data_AF-A0A435YRX9-F1
#
_entry.id   AF-A0A435YRX9-F1
#
_cell.length_a   1.000
_cell.length_b   1.000
_cell.length_c   1.000
_cell.angle_alpha   90.00
_cell.angle_beta   90.00
_cell.angle_gamma   90.00
#
_symmetry.space_group_name_H-M   'P 1'
#
loop_
_entity.id
_entity.type
_entity.pdbx_description
1 polymer ?
#
loop_
_entity_poly.entity_id
_entity_poly.type
_entity_poly.pdbx_seq_one_letter_code
_entity_poly.pdbx_strand_id
1 'polypeptide(L)'
;MKMANSEIEAAIEVFVHGFSADRSRTFPYEASRVGPLWLMRDAERKNPRDYRGEEWVVHDVAAQETDAVVRQHARPGFAISVVIANDDPDGPTRTAYKALGY
;
A
#
# COMPACT_ATOMS: atom_id res chain seq x y z
N MET A 1 18.40 -17.13 0.67
CA MET A 1 18.89 -16.29 -0.44
C MET A 1 18.19 -14.95 -0.30
N LYS A 2 18.90 -13.83 -0.10
CA LYS A 2 18.26 -12.51 -0.17
C LYS A 2 17.85 -12.30 -1.63
N MET A 3 16.57 -12.05 -1.89
CA MET A 3 16.13 -11.68 -3.23
C MET A 3 16.77 -10.34 -3.61
N ALA A 4 17.04 -10.13 -4.89
CA ALA A 4 17.46 -8.82 -5.36
C ALA A 4 16.29 -7.83 -5.17
N ASN A 5 16.60 -6.56 -4.87
CA ASN A 5 15.57 -5.55 -4.62
C ASN A 5 14.54 -5.46 -5.76
N SER A 6 15.02 -5.58 -7.00
CA SER A 6 14.18 -5.60 -8.21
C SER A 6 13.23 -6.79 -8.30
N GLU A 7 13.59 -7.95 -7.74
CA GLU A 7 12.71 -9.13 -7.71
C GLU A 7 11.57 -8.94 -6.71
N ILE A 8 11.85 -8.31 -5.56
CA ILE A 8 10.80 -7.98 -4.59
C ILE A 8 9.87 -6.91 -5.17
N GLU A 9 10.41 -5.88 -5.82
CA GLU A 9 9.60 -4.86 -6.48
C GLU A 9 8.66 -5.44 -7.54
N ALA A 10 9.17 -6.36 -8.38
CA ALA A 10 8.37 -7.06 -9.38
C ALA A 10 7.31 -7.97 -8.73
N ALA A 11 7.65 -8.66 -7.63
CA ALA A 11 6.70 -9.48 -6.89
C ALA A 11 5.57 -8.65 -6.27
N ILE A 12 5.90 -7.46 -5.73
CA ILE A 12 4.91 -6.51 -5.20
C ILE A 12 4.01 -6.01 -6.32
N GLU A 13 4.56 -5.67 -7.48
CA GLU A 13 3.76 -5.25 -8.65
C GLU A 13 2.73 -6.32 -9.04
N VAL A 14 3.19 -7.57 -9.18
CA VAL A 14 2.29 -8.70 -9.47
C VAL A 14 1.24 -8.86 -8.37
N PHE A 15 1.63 -8.75 -7.10
CA PHE A 15 0.72 -8.85 -5.96
C PHE A 15 -0.36 -7.76 -6.01
N VAL A 16 0.00 -6.48 -6.17
CA VAL A 16 -0.98 -5.39 -6.12
C VAL A 16 -1.97 -5.46 -7.29
N HIS A 17 -1.52 -5.86 -8.48
CA HIS A 17 -2.40 -6.07 -9.62
C HIS A 17 -3.32 -7.28 -9.43
N GLY A 18 -2.77 -8.40 -8.96
CA GLY A 18 -3.55 -9.62 -8.69
C GLY A 18 -4.60 -9.40 -7.61
N PHE A 19 -4.22 -8.81 -6.47
CA PHE A 19 -5.12 -8.49 -5.38
C PHE A 19 -6.22 -7.53 -5.81
N SER A 20 -5.88 -6.48 -6.57
CA SER A 20 -6.84 -5.50 -7.03
C SER A 20 -7.92 -6.10 -7.95
N ALA A 21 -7.52 -7.03 -8.81
CA ALA A 21 -8.43 -7.76 -9.69
C ALA A 21 -9.35 -8.73 -8.93
N ASP A 22 -8.87 -9.37 -7.87
CA ASP A 22 -9.65 -10.32 -7.06
C ASP A 22 -10.65 -9.63 -6.10
N ARG A 23 -10.33 -8.40 -5.68
CA ARG A 23 -11.12 -7.65 -4.68
C ARG A 23 -12.61 -7.48 -5.04
N SER A 24 -12.94 -7.40 -6.33
CA SER A 24 -14.32 -7.36 -6.83
C SER A 24 -14.36 -7.61 -8.33
N ARG A 25 -15.21 -8.54 -8.76
CA ARG A 25 -15.37 -8.88 -10.18
C ARG A 25 -16.06 -7.78 -11.00
N THR A 26 -16.93 -7.00 -10.37
CA THR A 26 -17.72 -5.97 -11.05
C THR A 26 -17.08 -4.60 -10.99
N PHE A 27 -16.32 -4.35 -9.93
CA PHE A 27 -15.64 -3.08 -9.71
C PHE A 27 -14.32 -3.30 -8.97
N PRO A 28 -13.30 -3.82 -9.68
CA PRO A 28 -12.00 -4.10 -9.09
C PRO A 28 -11.35 -2.80 -8.59
N TYR A 29 -10.35 -2.96 -7.71
CA TYR A 29 -9.46 -1.85 -7.44
C TYR A 29 -8.60 -1.55 -8.67
N GLU A 30 -8.15 -0.31 -8.78
CA GLU A 30 -7.06 0.12 -9.63
C GLU A 30 -5.79 0.16 -8.79
N ALA A 31 -4.71 -0.42 -9.33
CA ALA A 31 -3.37 -0.29 -8.78
C ALA A 31 -2.63 0.81 -9.52
N SER A 32 -1.98 1.70 -8.77
CA SER A 32 -1.21 2.83 -9.31
C SER A 32 0.02 3.13 -8.44
N ARG A 33 1.00 3.84 -8.99
CA ARG A 33 2.17 4.32 -8.24
C ARG A 33 1.99 5.76 -7.81
N VAL A 34 2.37 6.06 -6.57
CA VAL A 34 2.50 7.43 -6.05
C VAL A 34 3.87 7.52 -5.37
N GLY A 35 4.84 8.13 -6.07
CA GLY A 35 6.23 8.06 -5.66
C GLY A 35 6.72 6.61 -5.51
N PRO A 36 7.40 6.24 -4.42
CA PRO A 36 7.87 4.88 -4.17
C PRO A 36 6.79 3.95 -3.61
N LEU A 37 5.53 4.40 -3.48
CA LEU A 37 4.44 3.62 -2.90
C LEU A 37 3.51 3.08 -3.99
N TRP A 38 2.91 1.93 -3.71
CA TRP A 38 1.77 1.43 -4.48
C TRP A 38 0.47 1.81 -3.79
N LEU A 39 -0.51 2.26 -4.56
CA LEU A 39 -1.85 2.60 -4.12
C LEU A 39 -2.86 1.68 -4.81
N MET A 40 -3.65 0.97 -4.02
CA MET A 40 -4.81 0.21 -4.47
C MET A 40 -6.09 0.89 -3.97
N ARG A 41 -6.99 1.24 -4.88
CA ARG A 41 -8.26 1.88 -4.53
C ARG A 41 -9.33 1.63 -5.58
N ASP A 42 -10.57 1.93 -5.24
CA ASP A 42 -11.65 1.90 -6.23
C ASP A 42 -11.38 2.83 -7.42
N ALA A 43 -11.65 2.33 -8.62
CA ALA A 43 -11.86 3.15 -9.81
C ALA A 43 -12.92 4.22 -9.56
N GLU A 44 -12.99 5.23 -10.44
CA GLU A 44 -13.97 6.31 -10.29
C GLU A 44 -15.41 5.78 -10.15
N ARG A 45 -16.06 6.15 -9.04
CA ARG A 45 -17.44 5.82 -8.70
C ARG A 45 -18.33 7.04 -8.91
N LYS A 46 -19.55 6.78 -9.40
CA LYS A 46 -20.59 7.81 -9.56
C LYS A 46 -21.05 8.40 -8.22
N ASN A 47 -21.15 7.59 -7.18
CA ASN A 47 -21.57 8.01 -5.85
C ASN A 47 -20.35 8.02 -4.90
N PRO A 48 -20.00 9.18 -4.30
CA PRO A 48 -18.88 9.28 -3.37
C PRO A 48 -18.99 8.38 -2.14
N ARG A 49 -20.19 7.93 -1.76
CA ARG A 49 -20.39 7.02 -0.61
C ARG A 49 -20.04 5.57 -0.90
N ASP A 50 -19.88 5.22 -2.17
CA ASP A 50 -19.60 3.84 -2.60
C ASP A 50 -18.09 3.54 -2.65
N TYR A 51 -17.24 4.55 -2.44
CA TYR A 51 -15.81 4.35 -2.34
C TYR A 51 -15.46 3.55 -1.09
N ARG A 52 -14.78 2.43 -1.29
CA ARG A 52 -14.11 1.67 -0.24
C ARG A 52 -12.80 2.35 0.15
N GLY A 53 -12.26 1.94 1.30
CA GLY A 53 -11.00 2.47 1.80
C GLY A 53 -9.80 2.16 0.89
N GLU A 54 -8.86 3.08 0.86
CA GLU A 54 -7.61 2.94 0.10
C GLU A 54 -6.60 2.05 0.84
N GLU A 55 -5.77 1.31 0.11
CA GLU A 55 -4.66 0.55 0.68
C GLU A 55 -3.34 0.95 0.03
N TRP A 56 -2.38 1.31 0.86
CA TRP A 56 -1.06 1.79 0.48
C TRP A 56 -0.01 0.74 0.80
N VAL A 57 0.62 0.17 -0.23
CA VAL A 57 1.64 -0.87 -0.08
C VAL A 57 3.03 -0.24 -0.13
N VAL A 58 3.83 -0.55 0.90
CA VAL A 58 5.11 0.08 1.18
C VAL A 58 6.20 -0.99 1.24
N HIS A 59 7.32 -0.75 0.57
CA HIS A 59 8.50 -1.60 0.65
C HIS A 59 9.76 -0.75 0.61
N ASP A 60 10.67 -0.98 1.56
CA ASP A 60 11.97 -0.29 1.67
C ASP A 60 11.86 1.26 1.67
N VAL A 61 10.82 1.80 2.32
CA VAL A 61 10.62 3.24 2.51
C VAL A 61 10.43 3.53 3.99
N ALA A 62 11.06 4.61 4.48
CA ALA A 62 10.93 5.03 5.87
C ALA A 62 9.48 5.43 6.21
N ALA A 63 9.07 5.19 7.46
CA ALA A 63 7.70 5.47 7.90
C ALA A 63 7.33 6.95 7.77
N GLN A 64 8.27 7.86 8.04
CA GLN A 64 8.06 9.32 7.92
C GLN A 64 7.85 9.76 6.47
N GLU A 65 8.65 9.21 5.55
CA GLU A 65 8.51 9.49 4.12
C GLU A 65 7.18 8.92 3.59
N THR A 66 6.83 7.71 4.02
CA THR A 66 5.55 7.09 3.70
C THR A 66 4.40 7.96 4.18
N ASP A 67 4.39 8.36 5.46
CA ASP A 67 3.31 9.20 6.02
C ASP A 67 3.20 10.52 5.27
N ALA A 68 4.31 11.17 4.93
CA ALA A 68 4.28 12.42 4.16
C ALA A 68 3.58 12.24 2.79
N VAL A 69 3.92 11.18 2.05
CA VAL A 69 3.28 10.87 0.76
C VAL A 69 1.81 10.55 0.93
N VAL A 70 1.47 9.69 1.89
CA VAL A 70 0.09 9.23 2.13
C VAL A 70 -0.79 10.39 2.57
N ARG A 71 -0.34 11.23 3.51
CA ARG A 71 -1.10 12.40 4.00
C ARG A 71 -1.40 13.42 2.90
N GLN A 72 -0.53 13.52 1.89
CA GLN A 72 -0.73 14.44 0.77
C GLN A 72 -1.76 13.93 -0.25
N HIS A 73 -1.92 12.61 -0.40
CA HIS A 73 -2.64 12.02 -1.53
C HIS A 73 -3.86 11.16 -1.13
N ALA A 74 -3.91 10.67 0.10
CA ALA A 74 -4.92 9.73 0.53
C ALA A 74 -6.29 10.37 0.70
N ARG A 75 -7.32 9.60 0.38
CA ARG A 75 -8.71 9.90 0.74
C ARG A 75 -8.96 9.51 2.21
N PRO A 76 -10.00 10.06 2.85
CA PRO A 76 -10.40 9.60 4.18
C PRO A 76 -10.67 8.09 4.18
N GLY A 77 -10.15 7.39 5.20
CA GLY A 77 -10.28 5.94 5.33
C GLY A 77 -9.29 5.20 4.44
N PHE A 78 -8.08 5.00 4.96
CA PHE A 78 -7.02 4.26 4.29
C PHE A 78 -6.27 3.35 5.26
N ALA A 79 -5.58 2.36 4.71
CA ALA A 79 -4.65 1.49 5.43
C ALA A 79 -3.24 1.58 4.81
N ILE A 80 -2.21 1.36 5.62
CA ILE A 80 -0.83 1.21 5.19
C ILE A 80 -0.38 -0.23 5.46
N SER A 81 0.05 -0.91 4.40
CA SER A 81 0.52 -2.29 4.41
C SER A 81 2.01 -2.31 4.09
N VAL A 82 2.83 -2.55 5.11
CA VAL A 82 4.29 -2.57 4.98
C VAL A 82 4.77 -3.98 4.72
N VAL A 83 5.49 -4.17 3.62
CA VAL A 83 6.14 -5.43 3.26
C VAL A 83 7.52 -5.45 3.92
N ILE A 84 7.73 -6.43 4.80
CA ILE A 84 9.02 -6.70 5.44
C ILE A 84 9.45 -8.14 5.12
N ALA A 85 10.74 -8.43 5.26
CA ALA A 85 11.22 -9.80 5.12
C ALA A 85 10.65 -10.68 6.25
N ASN A 86 10.39 -11.96 5.96
CA ASN A 86 9.78 -12.88 6.94
C ASN A 86 10.65 -13.12 8.18
N ASP A 87 11.98 -12.95 8.05
CA ASP A 87 12.96 -13.08 9.12
C ASP A 87 13.20 -11.76 9.88
N ASP A 88 12.68 -10.64 9.37
CA ASP A 88 12.79 -9.36 10.07
C ASP A 88 11.71 -9.24 11.15
N PRO A 89 12.07 -8.76 12.36
CA PRO A 89 11.08 -8.47 13.39
C PRO A 89 10.19 -7.29 12.97
N ASP A 90 8.88 -7.43 13.17
CA ASP A 90 7.91 -6.36 12.89
C ASP A 90 7.94 -5.20 13.91
N GLY A 91 8.58 -5.41 15.07
CA GLY A 91 8.61 -4.49 16.20
C GLY A 91 9.09 -3.07 15.86
N PRO A 92 10.24 -2.89 15.18
CA PRO A 92 10.70 -1.58 14.74
C PRO A 92 9.71 -0.88 13.81
N THR A 93 9.20 -1.58 12.79
CA THR A 93 8.20 -1.05 11.86
C THR A 93 6.94 -0.61 12.59
N ARG A 94 6.38 -1.47 13.44
CA ARG A 94 5.20 -1.15 14.26
C ARG A 94 5.43 0.07 15.16
N THR A 95 6.61 0.17 15.77
CA THR A 95 6.94 1.31 16.65
C THR A 95 7.02 2.62 15.87
N ALA A 96 7.63 2.61 14.68
CA ALA A 96 7.73 3.79 13.83
C ALA A 96 6.35 4.31 13.39
N TYR A 97 5.45 3.43 12.95
CA TYR A 97 4.09 3.84 12.55
C TYR A 97 3.22 4.28 13.74
N LYS A 98 3.34 3.64 14.91
CA LYS A 98 2.65 4.10 16.13
C LYS A 98 3.07 5.52 16.53
N ALA A 99 4.35 5.86 16.38
CA ALA A 99 4.83 7.21 16.66
C ALA A 99 4.23 8.29 15.73
N LEU A 100 3.70 7.88 14.58
CA LEU A 100 3.02 8.74 13.59
C LEU A 100 1.49 8.76 13.76
N GLY A 101 0.94 8.04 14.74
CA GLY A 101 -0.48 8.04 15.08
C GLY A 101 -1.34 7.02 14.32
N TYR A 102 -0.72 5.96 13.78
CA TYR A 102 -1.41 4.79 13.24
C TYR A 102 -1.75 3.74 14.31
#